data_AF-A0A8E2DP22-F1
#
_entry.id   AF-A0A8E2DP22-F1
#
_cell.length_a   1.000
_cell.length_b   1.000
_cell.length_c   1.000
_cell.angle_alpha   90.00
_cell.angle_beta   90.00
_cell.angle_gamma   90.00
#
_symmetry.space_group_name_H-M   'P 1'
#
loop_
_entity.id
_entity.type
_entity.pdbx_description
1 polymer ?
#
loop_
_entity_poly.entity_id
_entity_poly.type
_entity_poly.pdbx_seq_one_letter_code
_entity_poly.pdbx_strand_id
1 'polypeptide(L)'
;YAAPVLRPPSPTSSIGTEYGEDETSLEDRELSWQEFERKCEEKAGINKPRQDEELGNQEPLLIPRPKTAVEEKILFDRVMTNLREKVRQLEEDELFEETMLRGSQVGQEQQPSSDDLDDILRGLMTIPVGSQSHAGMH
;
A
#
# COMPACT_ATOMS: atom_id res chain seq x y z
N TYR A 1 -24.37 -42.08 24.28
CA TYR A 1 -25.65 -41.80 23.60
C TYR A 1 -25.78 -40.29 23.48
N ALA A 2 -25.91 -39.74 22.27
CA ALA A 2 -26.07 -38.29 22.07
C ALA A 2 -27.56 -37.94 21.91
N ALA A 3 -27.98 -36.81 22.48
CA ALA A 3 -29.37 -36.36 22.45
C ALA A 3 -29.82 -36.02 21.01
N PRO A 4 -31.09 -36.29 20.63
CA PRO A 4 -31.60 -35.98 19.30
C PRO A 4 -31.56 -34.48 19.03
N VAL A 5 -30.96 -34.09 17.91
CA VAL A 5 -30.97 -32.70 17.43
C VAL A 5 -32.38 -32.36 16.96
N LEU A 6 -33.12 -31.58 17.77
CA LEU A 6 -34.39 -30.98 17.39
C LEU A 6 -34.13 -29.89 16.35
N ARG A 7 -34.25 -30.23 15.06
CA ARG A 7 -34.21 -29.25 13.98
C ARG A 7 -35.59 -28.58 13.90
N PRO A 8 -35.69 -27.25 13.77
CA PRO A 8 -36.96 -26.62 13.42
C PRO A 8 -37.44 -27.18 12.08
N PRO A 9 -38.76 -27.36 11.88
CA PRO A 9 -39.28 -27.80 10.59
C PRO A 9 -38.86 -26.80 9.50
N SER A 10 -38.46 -27.31 8.34
CA SER A 10 -38.22 -26.46 7.16
C SER A 10 -39.45 -25.58 6.92
N PRO A 11 -39.28 -24.30 6.54
CA PRO A 11 -40.43 -23.43 6.29
C PRO A 11 -41.39 -24.11 5.33
N THR A 12 -42.66 -24.18 5.72
CA THR A 12 -43.73 -24.75 4.90
C THR A 12 -43.69 -24.04 3.55
N SER A 13 -43.60 -24.83 2.48
CA SER A 13 -43.61 -24.35 1.10
C SER A 13 -44.91 -23.61 0.82
N SER A 14 -44.95 -22.32 1.11
CA SER A 14 -46.01 -21.41 0.73
C SER A 14 -45.36 -20.04 0.57
N ILE A 15 -44.56 -19.96 -0.49
CA ILE A 15 -44.23 -18.66 -1.06
C ILE A 15 -45.55 -18.18 -1.68
N GLY A 16 -46.31 -17.42 -0.92
CA GLY A 16 -47.48 -16.67 -1.40
C GLY A 16 -47.02 -15.50 -2.26
N THR A 17 -46.13 -15.75 -3.23
CA THR A 17 -45.83 -14.77 -4.26
C THR A 17 -47.01 -14.79 -5.22
N GLU A 18 -48.00 -13.97 -4.92
CA GLU A 18 -48.91 -13.46 -5.92
C GLU A 18 -48.05 -12.67 -6.91
N TYR A 19 -47.70 -13.32 -8.01
CA TYR A 19 -47.06 -12.63 -9.12
C TYR A 19 -48.09 -11.64 -9.67
N GLY A 20 -47.70 -10.36 -9.74
CA GLY A 20 -48.52 -9.31 -10.32
C GLY A 20 -48.76 -9.54 -11.81
N GLU A 21 -49.50 -8.62 -12.43
CA GLU A 21 -49.71 -8.64 -13.88
C GLU A 21 -48.38 -8.58 -14.64
N ASP A 22 -48.37 -9.16 -15.85
CA ASP A 22 -47.20 -9.12 -16.73
C ASP A 22 -46.87 -7.67 -17.12
N GLU A 23 -45.73 -7.17 -16.64
CA GLU A 23 -45.22 -5.83 -16.96
C GLU A 23 -44.38 -5.79 -18.26
N THR A 24 -44.35 -6.87 -19.04
CA THR A 24 -43.66 -6.89 -20.34
C THR A 24 -44.33 -5.88 -21.28
N SER A 25 -43.57 -4.87 -21.72
CA SER A 25 -44.09 -3.85 -22.63
C SER A 25 -44.41 -4.44 -24.01
N LEU A 26 -45.28 -3.79 -24.79
CA LEU A 26 -45.58 -4.22 -26.16
C LEU A 26 -44.32 -4.21 -27.04
N GLU A 27 -43.44 -3.25 -26.82
CA GLU A 27 -42.14 -3.14 -27.49
C GLU A 27 -41.25 -4.34 -27.17
N ASP A 28 -41.24 -4.82 -25.91
CA ASP A 28 -40.44 -5.98 -25.49
C ASP A 28 -40.93 -7.29 -26.11
N ARG A 29 -42.22 -7.40 -26.43
CA ARG A 29 -42.80 -8.58 -27.08
C ARG A 29 -42.42 -8.71 -28.55
N GLU A 30 -42.09 -7.59 -29.19
CA GLU A 30 -41.68 -7.55 -30.60
C GLU A 30 -40.18 -7.79 -30.79
N LEU A 31 -39.39 -7.71 -29.71
CA LEU A 31 -37.95 -7.96 -29.74
C LEU A 31 -37.62 -9.44 -29.91
N SER A 32 -36.50 -9.71 -30.59
CA SER A 32 -35.87 -11.02 -30.49
C SER A 32 -35.35 -11.27 -29.08
N TRP A 33 -35.21 -12.55 -28.71
CA TRP A 33 -34.69 -12.93 -27.40
C TRP A 33 -33.34 -12.26 -27.07
N GLN A 34 -32.43 -12.19 -28.04
CA GLN A 34 -31.12 -11.54 -27.89
C GLN A 34 -31.22 -10.04 -27.62
N GLU A 35 -32.15 -9.35 -28.28
CA GLU A 35 -32.33 -7.91 -28.10
C GLU A 35 -32.97 -7.60 -26.74
N PHE A 36 -33.93 -8.44 -26.34
CA PHE A 36 -34.56 -8.35 -25.03
C PHE A 36 -33.55 -8.59 -23.89
N GLU A 37 -32.69 -9.62 -24.04
CA GLU A 37 -31.62 -9.91 -23.09
C GLU A 37 -30.65 -8.73 -22.97
N ARG A 38 -30.18 -8.18 -24.09
CA ARG A 38 -29.31 -6.99 -24.10
C ARG A 38 -29.96 -5.79 -23.41
N LYS A 39 -31.25 -5.54 -23.66
CA LYS A 39 -32.02 -4.46 -23.01
C LYS A 39 -32.11 -4.68 -21.50
N CYS A 40 -32.33 -5.91 -21.06
CA CYS A 40 -32.35 -6.29 -19.65
C CYS A 40 -30.97 -6.09 -18.99
N GLU A 41 -29.89 -6.53 -19.64
CA GLU A 41 -28.52 -6.34 -19.15
C GLU A 41 -28.13 -4.86 -19.03
N GLU A 42 -28.53 -4.04 -20.02
CA GLU A 42 -28.31 -2.60 -20.00
C GLU A 42 -29.07 -1.93 -18.85
N LYS A 43 -30.33 -2.31 -18.64
CA LYS A 43 -31.17 -1.83 -17.53
C LYS A 43 -30.61 -2.25 -16.18
N ALA A 44 -30.10 -3.47 -16.08
CA ALA A 44 -29.43 -3.99 -14.89
C ALA A 44 -28.03 -3.39 -14.68
N GLY A 45 -27.47 -2.70 -15.68
CA GLY A 45 -26.15 -2.07 -15.60
C GLY A 45 -25.00 -3.06 -15.52
N ILE A 46 -25.19 -4.31 -15.96
CA ILE A 46 -24.21 -5.39 -15.79
C ILE A 46 -22.89 -5.08 -16.52
N ASN A 47 -22.98 -4.40 -17.67
CA ASN A 47 -21.83 -4.05 -18.51
C ASN A 47 -21.34 -2.61 -18.31
N LYS A 48 -21.77 -1.91 -17.26
CA LYS A 48 -21.31 -0.55 -16.95
C LYS A 48 -20.15 -0.61 -15.95
N PRO A 49 -19.01 0.05 -16.24
CA PRO A 49 -17.92 0.12 -15.29
C PRO A 49 -18.40 0.81 -14.01
N ARG A 50 -17.87 0.37 -12.87
CA ARG A 50 -18.13 1.06 -11.60
C ARG A 50 -17.38 2.39 -11.55
N GLN A 51 -17.80 3.27 -10.66
CA GLN A 51 -17.21 4.61 -10.54
C GLN A 51 -15.70 4.57 -10.24
N ASP A 52 -15.24 3.61 -9.45
CA ASP A 52 -13.83 3.36 -9.18
C ASP A 52 -13.06 2.89 -10.43
N GLU A 53 -13.68 2.04 -11.26
CA GLU A 53 -13.12 1.59 -12.53
C GLU A 53 -13.05 2.74 -13.56
N GLU A 54 -14.07 3.62 -13.60
CA GLU A 54 -14.07 4.81 -14.44
C GLU A 54 -12.93 5.77 -14.07
N LEU A 55 -12.72 6.03 -12.78
CA LEU A 55 -11.61 6.84 -12.29
C LEU A 55 -10.26 6.19 -12.62
N GLY A 56 -10.13 4.88 -12.42
CA GLY A 56 -8.92 4.14 -12.79
C GLY A 56 -8.61 4.16 -14.29
N ASN A 57 -9.63 4.27 -15.14
CA ASN A 57 -9.48 4.38 -16.60
C ASN A 57 -9.08 5.80 -17.06
N GLN A 58 -9.35 6.85 -16.28
CA GLN A 58 -8.98 8.23 -16.63
C GLN A 58 -7.48 8.49 -16.46
N GLU A 59 -6.87 7.90 -15.42
CA GLU A 59 -5.44 8.04 -15.14
C GLU A 59 -4.75 6.66 -15.04
N PRO A 60 -4.58 5.95 -16.18
CA PRO A 60 -3.88 4.68 -16.16
C PRO A 60 -2.41 4.91 -15.78
N LEU A 61 -1.98 4.38 -14.64
CA LEU A 61 -0.61 4.51 -14.11
C LEU A 61 0.47 3.95 -15.06
N LEU A 62 0.09 3.14 -16.04
CA LEU A 62 0.99 2.46 -16.98
C LEU A 62 0.57 2.79 -18.43
N ILE A 63 1.23 3.78 -19.04
CA ILE A 63 1.06 4.12 -20.47
C ILE A 63 2.41 3.93 -21.18
N PRO A 64 2.49 3.10 -22.24
CA PRO A 64 1.44 2.21 -22.74
C PRO A 64 1.25 0.97 -21.85
N ARG A 65 0.03 0.43 -21.81
CA ARG A 65 -0.24 -0.86 -21.18
C ARG A 65 0.52 -1.96 -21.93
N PRO A 66 1.31 -2.81 -21.25
CA PRO A 66 2.03 -3.88 -21.90
C PRO A 66 1.04 -4.85 -22.54
N LYS A 67 1.28 -5.22 -23.80
CA LYS A 67 0.42 -6.15 -24.57
C LYS A 67 0.96 -7.57 -24.55
N THR A 68 2.23 -7.72 -24.21
CA THR A 68 2.93 -9.01 -24.17
C THR A 68 3.55 -9.26 -22.81
N ALA A 69 3.70 -10.54 -22.44
CA ALA A 69 4.35 -10.93 -21.19
C ALA A 69 5.82 -10.46 -21.10
N VAL A 70 6.48 -10.29 -22.25
CA VAL A 70 7.85 -9.77 -22.32
C VAL A 70 7.89 -8.27 -21.98
N GLU A 71 6.99 -7.48 -22.56
CA GLU A 71 6.85 -6.05 -22.24
C GLU A 71 6.49 -5.86 -20.77
N GLU A 72 5.60 -6.71 -20.24
CA GLU A 72 5.21 -6.67 -18.83
C GLU A 72 6.39 -6.92 -17.90
N LYS A 73 7.21 -7.93 -18.19
CA LYS A 73 8.42 -8.22 -17.39
C LYS A 73 9.42 -7.05 -17.42
N ILE A 74 9.66 -6.46 -18.59
CA ILE A 74 10.56 -5.31 -18.73
C ILE A 74 10.03 -4.11 -17.92
N LEU A 75 8.73 -3.86 -18.00
CA LEU A 75 8.07 -2.79 -17.26
C LEU A 75 8.16 -3.03 -15.75
N PHE A 76 7.89 -4.25 -15.30
CA PHE A 76 8.02 -4.66 -13.91
C PHE A 76 9.43 -4.43 -13.38
N ASP A 77 10.45 -4.92 -14.07
CA ASP A 77 11.85 -4.77 -13.66
C ASP A 77 12.25 -3.29 -13.56
N ARG A 78 11.79 -2.45 -14.50
CA ARG A 78 12.01 -1.00 -14.48
C ARG A 78 11.33 -0.33 -13.29
N VAL A 79 10.05 -0.64 -13.05
CA VAL A 79 9.29 -0.09 -11.93
C VAL A 79 9.93 -0.47 -10.60
N MET A 80 10.30 -1.73 -10.42
CA MET A 80 10.94 -2.21 -9.20
C MET A 80 12.30 -1.58 -8.96
N THR A 81 13.08 -1.35 -10.02
CA THR A 81 14.37 -0.66 -9.92
C THR A 81 14.18 0.78 -9.43
N ASN A 82 13.28 1.53 -10.07
CA ASN A 82 12.97 2.91 -9.68
C ASN A 82 12.42 2.99 -8.24
N LEU A 83 11.55 2.05 -7.87
CA LEU A 83 10.98 2.01 -6.52
C LEU A 83 12.08 1.81 -5.47
N ARG A 84 13.00 0.86 -5.70
CA ARG A 84 14.12 0.62 -4.79
C ARG A 84 15.06 1.82 -4.69
N GLU A 85 15.29 2.52 -5.79
CA GLU A 85 16.08 3.74 -5.80
C GLU A 85 15.40 4.85 -4.98
N LYS A 86 14.08 5.04 -5.14
CA LYS A 86 13.32 6.03 -4.36
C LYS A 86 13.25 5.71 -2.88
N VAL A 87 13.11 4.44 -2.52
CA VAL A 87 13.18 4.02 -1.11
C VAL A 87 14.56 4.35 -0.52
N ARG A 88 15.64 4.03 -1.24
CA ARG A 88 17.00 4.35 -0.79
C ARG A 88 17.21 5.86 -0.61
N GLN A 89 16.73 6.68 -1.54
CA GLN A 89 16.79 8.13 -1.41
C GLN A 89 16.10 8.62 -0.15
N LEU A 90 14.91 8.09 0.16
CA LEU A 90 14.18 8.45 1.39
C LEU A 90 14.93 8.02 2.66
N GLU A 91 15.57 6.85 2.66
CA GLU A 91 16.40 6.39 3.78
C GLU A 91 17.65 7.28 3.98
N GLU A 92 18.29 7.70 2.88
CA GLU A 92 19.42 8.63 2.89
C GLU A 92 19.02 10.03 3.38
N ASP A 93 17.87 10.54 2.92
CA ASP A 93 17.31 11.82 3.35
C ASP A 93 16.97 11.81 4.85
N GLU A 94 16.35 10.73 5.35
CA GLU A 94 16.04 10.56 6.78
C GLU A 94 17.32 10.55 7.64
N LEU A 95 18.36 9.81 7.20
CA LEU A 95 19.65 9.79 7.89
C LEU A 95 20.31 11.17 7.88
N PHE A 96 20.24 11.89 6.76
CA PHE A 96 20.78 13.24 6.64
C PHE A 96 20.07 14.21 7.60
N GLU A 97 18.74 14.16 7.66
CA GLU A 97 17.94 14.97 8.58
C GLU A 97 18.28 14.66 10.05
N GLU A 98 18.38 13.38 10.43
CA GLU A 98 18.78 12.99 11.79
C GLU A 98 20.18 13.52 12.13
N THR A 99 21.13 13.38 11.20
CA THR A 99 22.51 13.84 11.38
C THR A 99 22.60 15.35 11.49
N MET A 100 21.80 16.09 10.70
CA MET A 100 21.69 17.55 10.76
C MET A 100 21.10 18.02 12.09
N LEU A 101 20.04 17.36 12.57
CA LEU A 101 19.43 17.61 13.88
C LEU A 101 20.43 17.37 15.01
N ARG A 102 21.17 16.26 14.97
CA ARG A 102 22.23 15.96 15.95
C ARG A 102 23.35 16.99 15.88
N GLY A 103 23.83 17.34 14.69
CA GLY A 103 24.88 18.35 14.49
C GLY A 103 24.49 19.74 15.01
N SER A 104 23.23 20.13 14.88
CA SER A 104 22.68 21.35 15.47
C SER A 104 22.67 21.34 17.01
N GLN A 105 22.65 20.16 17.65
CA GLN A 105 22.68 20.00 19.10
C GLN A 105 24.11 19.92 19.67
N VAL A 106 25.12 19.59 18.85
CA VAL A 106 26.54 19.57 19.27
C VAL A 106 27.03 20.97 19.70
N GLY A 107 26.41 22.04 19.21
CA GLY A 107 26.67 23.42 19.69
C GLY A 107 25.99 23.79 21.02
N GLN A 108 25.11 22.93 21.54
CA GLN A 108 24.38 23.12 22.80
C GLN A 108 24.78 22.14 23.90
N GLU A 109 25.69 21.20 23.64
CA GLU A 109 26.30 20.42 24.72
C GLU A 109 27.01 21.39 25.66
N GLN A 110 26.48 21.51 26.88
CA GLN A 110 27.09 22.28 27.95
C GLN A 110 28.48 21.67 28.18
N GLN A 111 29.53 22.38 27.75
CA GLN A 111 30.89 22.00 28.13
C GLN A 111 30.89 21.77 29.64
N PRO A 112 31.52 20.70 30.15
CA PRO A 112 31.65 20.50 31.58
C PRO A 112 32.46 21.67 32.15
N SER A 113 31.73 22.68 32.61
CA SER A 113 32.25 23.87 33.27
C SER A 113 32.36 23.52 34.74
N SER A 114 33.52 22.98 35.13
CA SER A 114 33.89 22.95 36.53
C SER A 114 34.56 24.27 36.88
N ASP A 115 34.13 24.92 37.96
CA ASP A 115 34.82 26.08 38.52
C ASP A 115 36.04 25.66 39.38
N ASP A 116 36.25 24.35 39.55
CA ASP A 116 37.31 23.78 40.36
C ASP A 116 38.51 23.35 39.49
N LEU A 117 39.62 24.08 39.62
CA LEU A 117 40.85 23.87 38.84
C LEU A 117 41.41 22.45 39.02
N ASP A 118 41.25 21.86 40.20
CA ASP A 118 41.73 20.52 40.51
C ASP A 118 40.96 19.45 39.72
N ASP A 119 39.66 19.64 39.50
CA ASP A 119 38.84 18.74 38.68
C ASP A 119 39.16 18.86 37.19
N ILE A 120 39.45 20.08 36.70
CA ILE A 120 39.90 20.32 35.33
C ILE A 120 41.25 19.63 35.09
N LEU A 121 42.21 19.81 36.00
CA LEU A 121 43.55 19.21 35.91
C LEU A 121 43.50 17.69 36.01
N ARG A 122 42.63 17.14 36.87
CA ARG A 122 42.42 15.69 36.97
C ARG A 122 41.83 15.11 35.69
N GLY A 123 40.86 15.79 35.08
CA GLY A 123 40.26 15.40 33.80
C GLY A 123 41.27 15.35 32.65
N LEU A 124 42.18 16.34 32.57
CA LEU A 124 43.25 16.39 31.56
C LEU A 124 44.31 15.30 31.74
N MET A 125 44.60 14.89 32.97
CA MET A 125 45.56 13.80 33.25
C MET A 125 45.02 12.39 33.02
N THR A 126 43.69 12.24 32.88
CA THR A 126 43.03 10.95 32.61
C THR A 126 42.72 10.68 31.14
N ILE A 127 43.14 11.54 30.19
CA ILE A 127 43.10 11.18 28.78
C ILE A 127 44.05 9.98 28.59
N PRO A 128 43.56 8.78 28.24
CA PRO A 128 44.47 7.70 27.92
C PRO A 128 45.14 8.09 26.61
N VAL A 129 46.43 8.41 26.67
CA VAL A 129 47.30 8.33 25.49
C VAL A 129 47.46 6.84 25.20
N GLY A 130 46.38 6.24 24.71
CA GLY A 130 46.32 4.89 24.16
C GLY A 130 47.09 4.91 22.85
N SER A 131 48.39 4.71 22.99
CA SER A 131 49.34 4.15 22.03
C SER A 131 48.72 3.79 20.67
N GLN A 132 49.11 4.54 19.64
CA GLN A 132 49.07 4.05 18.28
C GLN A 132 49.80 2.70 18.22
N SER A 133 49.07 1.61 18.00
CA SER A 133 49.60 0.42 17.34
C SER A 133 49.46 0.62 15.84
N HIS A 134 50.46 1.26 15.23
CA HIS A 134 50.63 1.25 13.78
C HIS A 134 51.52 0.06 13.40
N ALA A 135 50.99 -0.80 12.54
CA ALA A 135 51.67 -1.95 11.97
C ALA A 135 52.86 -1.52 11.08
N GLY A 136 53.94 -2.29 11.13
CA GLY A 136 55.09 -2.17 10.22
C GLY A 136 55.77 -3.52 10.05
N MET A 137 55.77 -4.02 8.81
CA MET A 137 56.32 -5.28 8.33
C MET A 137 57.85 -5.37 8.52
N HIS A 138 58.35 -6.57 8.82
CA HIS A 138 59.42 -7.26 8.07
C HIS A 138 59.47 -8.73 8.46
#